data_AF-A0A7C8YRJ4-F1
#
_entry.id   AF-A0A7C8YRJ4-F1
#
_cell.length_a   1.000
_cell.length_b   1.000
_cell.length_c   1.000
_cell.angle_alpha   90.00
_cell.angle_beta   90.00
_cell.angle_gamma   90.00
#
_symmetry.space_group_name_H-M   'P 1'
#
loop_
_entity.id
_entity.type
_entity.pdbx_description
1 polymer ?
#
loop_
_entity_poly.entity_id
_entity_poly.type
_entity_poly.pdbx_seq_one_letter_code
_entity_poly.pdbx_strand_id
1 'polypeptide(L)'
;IRKAKEKVDDKHVREVAELVSRNRTSQDLVGVLILSQWSRLGLERVEFGLGKPAHVGPICCDKYCLLLPVQNEREGVRVMLAVPTTAVDMYQYLLRKPFS
;
A
#
# COMPACT_ATOMS: atom_id res chain seq x y z
N ILE A 1 0.02 9.69 -10.99
CA ILE A 1 0.17 8.23 -10.71
C ILE A 1 0.20 7.39 -12.00
N ARG A 2 -0.84 7.40 -12.85
CA ARG A 2 -0.89 6.57 -14.07
C ARG A 2 0.36 6.68 -14.96
N LYS A 3 0.73 7.90 -15.36
CA LYS A 3 1.95 8.17 -16.14
C LYS A 3 3.24 7.68 -15.47
N ALA A 4 3.30 7.67 -14.14
CA ALA A 4 4.47 7.16 -13.42
C ALA A 4 4.53 5.63 -13.49
N LYS A 5 3.38 4.95 -13.39
CA LYS A 5 3.29 3.49 -13.56
C LYS A 5 3.65 3.06 -14.99
N GLU A 6 3.20 3.81 -16.00
CA GLU A 6 3.48 3.53 -17.42
C GLU A 6 4.96 3.64 -17.78
N LYS A 7 5.76 4.36 -17.00
CA LYS A 7 7.21 4.47 -17.18
C LYS A 7 7.98 3.26 -16.62
N VAL A 8 7.35 2.41 -15.82
CA VAL A 8 8.00 1.23 -15.23
C VAL A 8 7.90 0.08 -16.22
N ASP A 9 8.92 -0.05 -17.06
CA ASP A 9 9.10 -1.15 -18.01
C ASP A 9 10.30 -2.04 -17.62
N ASP A 10 10.54 -3.09 -18.39
CA ASP A 10 11.63 -4.05 -18.14
C ASP A 10 13.02 -3.38 -18.15
N LYS A 11 13.19 -2.36 -18.99
CA LYS A 11 14.44 -1.60 -19.08
C LYS A 11 14.65 -0.80 -17.80
N HIS A 12 13.63 -0.05 -17.37
CA HIS A 12 13.65 0.74 -16.15
C HIS A 12 13.94 -0.13 -14.91
N VAL A 13 13.29 -1.31 -14.80
CA VAL A 13 13.53 -2.24 -13.70
C VAL A 13 15.00 -2.71 -13.67
N ARG A 14 15.57 -3.05 -14.84
CA ARG A 14 16.98 -3.45 -14.94
C ARG A 14 17.93 -2.32 -14.53
N GLU A 15 17.70 -1.11 -15.02
CA GLU A 15 18.51 0.07 -14.69
C GLU A 15 18.48 0.37 -13.18
N VAL A 16 17.30 0.30 -12.55
CA VAL A 16 17.16 0.51 -11.11
C VAL A 16 17.85 -0.61 -10.33
N ALA A 17 17.72 -1.88 -10.73
CA ALA A 17 18.39 -3.00 -10.08
C ALA A 17 19.91 -2.87 -10.10
N GLU A 18 20.49 -2.45 -11.24
CA GLU A 18 21.92 -2.15 -11.36
C GLU A 18 22.33 -0.97 -10.47
N LEU A 19 21.55 0.12 -10.45
CA LEU A 19 21.82 1.30 -9.64
C LEU A 19 21.90 0.97 -8.14
N VAL A 20 20.89 0.26 -7.62
CA VAL A 20 20.82 -0.10 -6.19
C VAL A 20 21.84 -1.17 -5.80
N SER A 21 22.28 -2.01 -6.73
CA SER A 21 23.37 -2.96 -6.48
C SER A 21 24.70 -2.27 -6.18
N ARG A 22 24.90 -1.08 -6.76
CA ARG A 22 26.13 -0.28 -6.65
C ARG A 22 26.10 0.70 -5.49
N ASN A 23 24.92 1.09 -5.02
CA ASN A 23 24.78 2.10 -3.97
C ASN A 23 23.62 1.77 -3.04
N ARG A 24 23.92 1.50 -1.77
CA ARG A 24 22.91 1.34 -0.72
C ARG A 24 22.67 2.69 -0.06
N THR A 25 21.67 3.42 -0.54
CA THR A 25 21.23 4.67 0.10
C THR A 25 19.96 4.43 0.91
N SER A 26 19.95 4.91 2.15
CA SER A 26 18.70 5.07 2.91
C SER A 26 18.17 6.48 2.65
N GLN A 27 16.97 6.60 2.10
CA GLN A 27 16.32 7.89 1.91
C GLN A 27 15.48 8.24 3.12
N ASP A 28 15.52 9.50 3.53
CA ASP A 28 14.52 10.06 4.45
C ASP A 28 13.16 10.13 3.72
N LEU A 29 12.10 9.76 4.43
CA LEU A 29 10.75 9.58 3.87
C LEU A 29 9.77 10.64 4.40
N VAL A 30 10.26 11.69 5.07
CA VAL A 30 9.41 12.81 5.51
C VAL A 30 8.69 13.43 4.30
N GLY A 31 7.38 13.59 4.40
CA GLY A 31 6.54 14.12 3.33
C GLY A 31 6.26 13.13 2.17
N VAL A 32 6.74 11.89 2.26
CA VAL A 32 6.50 10.84 1.26
C VAL A 32 5.46 9.85 1.77
N LEU A 33 4.40 9.63 0.98
CA LEU A 33 3.43 8.57 1.23
C LEU A 33 3.80 7.33 0.41
N ILE A 34 4.14 6.22 1.07
CA ILE A 34 4.37 4.95 0.37
C ILE A 34 3.08 4.15 0.35
N LEU A 35 2.54 3.91 -0.84
CA LEU A 35 1.33 3.11 -1.03
C LEU A 35 1.68 1.73 -1.58
N SER A 36 1.22 0.67 -0.92
CA SER A 36 1.40 -0.71 -1.37
C SER A 36 0.06 -1.43 -1.47
N GLN A 37 -0.15 -2.14 -2.58
CA GLN A 37 -1.41 -2.81 -2.91
C GLN A 37 -1.30 -4.31 -2.66
N TRP A 38 -2.02 -4.79 -1.64
CA TRP A 38 -2.13 -6.20 -1.29
C TRP A 38 -3.46 -6.82 -1.73
N SER A 39 -4.45 -6.01 -2.06
CA SER A 39 -5.81 -6.43 -2.46
C SER A 39 -5.88 -7.34 -3.69
N ARG A 40 -4.77 -7.51 -4.42
CA ARG A 40 -4.67 -8.35 -5.62
C ARG A 40 -3.60 -9.44 -5.53
N LEU A 41 -2.98 -9.63 -4.36
CA LEU A 41 -1.94 -10.64 -4.17
C LEU A 41 -2.50 -12.06 -3.97
N GLY A 42 -3.83 -12.20 -3.75
CA GLY A 42 -4.47 -13.49 -3.55
C GLY A 42 -4.32 -14.05 -2.13
N LEU A 43 -3.83 -13.25 -1.19
CA LEU A 43 -3.63 -13.63 0.21
C LEU A 43 -4.97 -14.04 0.88
N GLU A 44 -6.08 -13.44 0.46
CA GLU A 44 -7.45 -13.75 0.93
C GLU A 44 -7.96 -15.13 0.47
N ARG A 45 -7.23 -15.83 -0.40
CA ARG A 45 -7.59 -17.16 -0.94
C ARG A 45 -6.73 -18.28 -0.37
N VAL A 46 -5.74 -17.95 0.46
CA VAL A 46 -4.84 -18.94 1.07
C VAL A 46 -5.61 -19.72 2.13
N GLU A 47 -5.75 -21.02 1.93
CA GLU A 47 -6.54 -21.90 2.79
C GLU A 47 -5.74 -23.15 3.17
N PHE A 48 -5.75 -23.48 4.46
CA PHE A 48 -5.00 -24.61 5.03
C PHE A 48 -5.93 -25.74 5.53
N GLY A 49 -7.18 -25.79 5.06
CA GLY A 49 -8.20 -26.73 5.53
C GLY A 49 -9.03 -26.24 6.73
N LEU A 50 -8.84 -25.00 7.16
CA LEU A 50 -9.59 -24.34 8.24
C LEU A 50 -10.55 -23.24 7.72
N GLY A 51 -10.80 -23.21 6.41
CA GLY A 51 -11.48 -22.10 5.75
C GLY A 51 -10.53 -20.98 5.33
N LYS A 52 -11.11 -19.96 4.68
CA LYS A 52 -10.40 -18.77 4.21
C LYS A 52 -10.10 -17.79 5.35
N PRO A 53 -9.08 -16.92 5.21
CA PRO A 53 -8.75 -15.94 6.23
C PRO A 53 -9.89 -14.93 6.41
N ALA A 54 -10.27 -14.69 7.66
CA ALA A 54 -11.19 -13.61 8.01
C ALA A 54 -10.55 -12.22 7.83
N HIS A 55 -9.22 -12.14 7.99
CA HIS A 55 -8.46 -10.91 7.82
C HIS A 55 -7.04 -11.20 7.31
N VAL A 56 -6.55 -10.31 6.45
CA VAL A 56 -5.16 -10.25 6.00
C VAL A 56 -4.68 -8.81 6.14
N GLY A 57 -3.54 -8.62 6.79
CA GLY A 57 -2.91 -7.33 7.00
C GLY A 57 -1.49 -7.50 7.53
N PRO A 58 -0.69 -6.42 7.60
CA PRO A 58 0.62 -6.50 8.23
C PRO A 58 0.45 -6.52 9.76
N ILE A 59 1.53 -6.84 10.47
CA ILE A 59 1.55 -6.81 11.95
C ILE A 59 1.64 -5.35 12.45
N CYS A 60 2.46 -4.52 11.80
CA CYS A 60 2.62 -3.10 12.12
C CYS A 60 2.65 -2.28 10.82
N CYS A 61 2.20 -1.03 10.89
CA CYS A 61 2.28 -0.10 9.77
C CYS A 61 2.58 1.30 10.29
N ASP A 62 3.82 1.75 10.16
CA ASP A 62 4.29 3.07 10.57
C ASP A 62 4.52 4.00 9.37
N LYS A 63 4.91 3.43 8.22
CA LYS A 63 5.35 4.17 7.02
C LYS A 63 4.50 3.94 5.77
N TYR A 64 3.64 2.93 5.78
CA TYR A 64 2.93 2.48 4.58
C TYR A 64 1.43 2.83 4.62
N CYS A 65 0.87 3.07 3.45
CA CYS A 65 -0.55 3.05 3.16
C CYS A 65 -0.85 1.72 2.44
N LEU A 66 -1.57 0.83 3.10
CA LEU A 66 -1.82 -0.52 2.59
C LEU A 66 -3.25 -0.66 2.11
N LEU A 67 -3.40 -1.09 0.86
CA LEU A 67 -4.68 -1.46 0.27
C LEU A 67 -4.89 -2.96 0.42
N LEU A 68 -5.76 -3.36 1.33
CA LEU A 68 -6.02 -4.74 1.74
C LEU A 68 -7.31 -5.27 1.07
N PRO A 69 -7.41 -6.58 0.82
CA PRO A 69 -8.63 -7.19 0.31
C PRO A 69 -9.75 -7.11 1.37
N VAL A 70 -11.00 -7.02 0.91
CA VAL A 70 -12.18 -7.11 1.77
C VAL A 70 -12.84 -8.46 1.55
N GLN A 71 -13.10 -9.18 2.64
CA GLN A 71 -13.73 -10.50 2.55
C GLN A 71 -15.12 -10.36 1.91
N ASN A 72 -15.42 -11.21 0.93
CA ASN A 72 -16.70 -11.25 0.21
C ASN A 72 -17.07 -9.98 -0.58
N GLU A 73 -16.17 -9.00 -0.73
CA GLU A 73 -16.38 -7.82 -1.58
C GLU A 73 -15.31 -7.77 -2.67
N ARG A 74 -15.71 -7.87 -3.93
CA ARG A 74 -14.76 -7.89 -5.06
C ARG A 74 -14.17 -6.52 -5.40
N GLU A 75 -14.96 -5.47 -5.22
CA GLU A 75 -14.59 -4.09 -5.60
C GLU A 75 -14.19 -3.24 -4.39
N GLY A 76 -14.47 -3.73 -3.17
CA GLY A 76 -14.09 -3.10 -1.92
C GLY A 76 -12.60 -3.23 -1.64
N VAL A 77 -12.01 -2.17 -1.06
CA VAL A 77 -10.65 -2.17 -0.57
C VAL A 77 -10.65 -1.59 0.84
N ARG A 78 -9.99 -2.27 1.78
CA ARG A 78 -9.72 -1.73 3.11
C ARG A 78 -8.40 -0.97 3.07
N VAL A 79 -8.37 0.25 3.57
CA VAL A 79 -7.15 1.04 3.68
C VAL A 79 -6.64 0.99 5.11
N MET A 80 -5.35 0.69 5.27
CA MET A 80 -4.65 0.78 6.55
C MET A 80 -3.51 1.79 6.42
N LEU A 81 -3.54 2.84 7.25
CA LEU A 81 -2.62 3.97 7.17
C LEU A 81 -2.30 4.47 8.58
N ALA A 82 -1.03 4.72 8.85
CA ALA A 82 -0.62 5.52 10.00
C ALA A 82 -0.63 7.00 9.63
N VAL A 83 -1.20 7.82 10.52
CA VAL A 83 -1.13 9.27 10.45
C VAL A 83 -0.64 9.80 11.79
N PRO A 84 0.06 10.95 11.82
CA PRO A 84 0.41 11.60 13.08
C PRO A 84 -0.84 11.85 13.92
N THR A 85 -0.76 11.64 15.24
CA THR A 85 -1.89 11.82 16.16
C THR A 85 -2.52 13.21 16.03
N THR A 86 -1.69 14.24 15.83
CA THR A 86 -2.12 15.64 15.63
C THR A 86 -2.92 15.88 14.35
N ALA A 87 -2.91 14.94 13.40
CA ALA A 87 -3.57 15.06 12.11
C ALA A 87 -4.78 14.11 11.94
N VAL A 88 -5.09 13.26 12.92
CA VAL A 88 -6.16 12.25 12.82
C VAL A 88 -7.52 12.88 12.55
N ASP A 89 -7.87 13.95 13.28
CA ASP A 89 -9.17 14.60 13.14
C ASP A 89 -9.33 15.26 11.76
N MET A 90 -8.28 15.93 11.30
CA MET A 90 -8.24 16.53 9.97
C MET A 90 -8.34 15.46 8.87
N TYR A 91 -7.64 14.34 9.04
CA TYR A 91 -7.72 13.21 8.12
C TYR A 91 -9.15 12.66 8.02
N GLN A 92 -9.80 12.41 9.16
CA GLN A 92 -11.19 11.92 9.18
C GLN A 92 -12.17 12.92 8.57
N TYR A 93 -11.97 14.21 8.82
CA TYR A 93 -12.77 15.26 8.21
C TYR A 93 -12.65 15.25 6.68
N LEU A 94 -11.42 15.17 6.16
CA LEU A 94 -11.16 15.15 4.71
C LEU A 94 -11.73 13.88 4.04
N LEU A 95 -11.68 12.72 4.70
CA LEU A 95 -12.28 11.49 4.17
C LEU A 95 -13.81 11.56 4.01
N ARG A 96 -14.49 12.30 4.88
CA ARG A 96 -15.96 12.43 4.86
C ARG A 96 -16.44 13.55 3.93
N LYS A 97 -15.54 14.44 3.51
CA LYS A 97 -15.86 15.51 2.59
C LYS A 97 -16.02 14.93 1.17
N PRO A 98 -17.13 15.19 0.46
CA PRO A 98 -17.20 14.86 -0.95
C PRO A 98 -16.09 15.62 -1.69
N PHE A 99 -15.35 14.92 -2.55
CA PHE A 99 -14.39 15.56 -3.44
C PHE A 99 -15.17 16.52 -4.36
N SER A 100 -14.86 17.82 -4.28
CA SER A 100 -15.41 18.84 -5.19
C SER A 100 -14.77 18.75 -6.56
#